data_AF-A0A7X8RIB9-F1
#
_entry.id   AF-A0A7X8RIB9-F1
#
_cell.length_a   1.000
_cell.length_b   1.000
_cell.length_c   1.000
_cell.angle_alpha   90.00
_cell.angle_beta   90.00
_cell.angle_gamma   90.00
#
_symmetry.space_group_name_H-M   'P 1'
#
loop_
_entity.id
_entity.type
_entity.pdbx_description
1 polymer ?
#
loop_
_entity_poly.entity_id
_entity_poly.type
_entity_poly.pdbx_seq_one_letter_code
_entity_poly.pdbx_strand_id
1 'polypeptide(L)' 'MINATVIVASDRVVSGERDNSAGELAATLLRDAGLDVADPRVLPEGRQAVSEALADARSAGHRVIV' A
#
# COMPACT_ATOMS: atom_id res chain seq x y z
N MET A 1 -6.74 4.52 17.12
CA MET A 1 -7.09 3.86 15.86
C MET A 1 -5.87 3.11 15.36
N ILE A 2 -6.01 1.95 14.70
CA ILE A 2 -4.85 1.21 14.18
C ILE A 2 -4.49 1.77 12.80
N ASN A 3 -3.30 2.34 12.66
CA ASN A 3 -2.83 2.87 11.38
C ASN A 3 -2.37 1.72 10.48
N ALA A 4 -2.86 1.68 9.25
CA ALA A 4 -2.47 0.71 8.25
C ALA A 4 -2.18 1.37 6.90
N THR A 5 -1.41 0.69 6.06
CA THR A 5 -1.08 1.15 4.71
C THR A 5 -1.15 0.00 3.73
N VAL A 6 -1.49 0.32 2.48
CA VAL A 6 -1.52 -0.61 1.36
C VAL A 6 -0.40 -0.21 0.40
N ILE A 7 0.49 -1.14 0.09
CA ILE A 7 1.61 -0.97 -0.83
C ILE A 7 1.41 -1.90 -2.03
N VAL A 8 1.32 -1.31 -3.21
CA VAL A 8 1.14 -2.04 -4.47
C VAL A 8 2.45 -2.01 -5.24
N ALA A 9 3.15 -3.14 -5.26
CA ALA A 9 4.33 -3.31 -6.10
C ALA A 9 3.90 -3.84 -7.48
N SER A 10 3.78 -2.94 -8.47
CA SER A 10 3.45 -3.36 -9.84
C SER A 10 3.86 -2.32 -10.88
N ASP A 11 4.79 -2.70 -11.75
CA ASP A 11 5.26 -1.84 -12.85
C ASP A 11 4.13 -1.46 -13.80
N ARG A 12 3.18 -2.38 -14.02
CA ARG A 12 2.01 -2.14 -14.89
C ARG A 12 1.03 -1.12 -14.31
N VAL A 13 0.93 -1.03 -12.99
CA VAL A 13 0.09 -0.01 -12.35
C VAL A 13 0.83 1.33 -12.37
N VAL A 14 2.14 1.33 -12.13
CA VAL A 14 3.00 2.51 -12.28
C VAL A 14 2.96 3.07 -13.70
N SER A 15 3.01 2.20 -14.72
CA SER A 15 3.01 2.60 -16.13
C SER A 15 1.61 2.96 -16.66
N GLY A 16 0.55 2.69 -15.89
CA GLY A 16 -0.84 2.90 -16.30
C GLY A 16 -1.38 1.85 -17.28
N GLU A 17 -0.63 0.78 -17.55
CA GLU A 17 -1.10 -0.37 -18.32
C GLU A 17 -2.19 -1.16 -17.60
N ARG A 18 -2.32 -1.00 -16.28
CA ARG A 18 -3.31 -1.66 -15.44
C ARG A 18 -3.81 -0.75 -14.32
N ASP A 19 -5.11 -0.75 -14.09
CA ASP A 19 -5.72 -0.04 -12.96
C ASP A 19 -5.37 -0.65 -11.60
N ASN A 20 -5.34 0.20 -10.57
CA ASN A 20 -5.05 -0.18 -9.19
C ASN A 20 -6.26 -0.77 -8.42
N SER A 21 -7.12 -1.54 -9.10
CA SER A 21 -8.38 -2.02 -8.49
C SER A 21 -8.14 -2.89 -7.24
N ALA A 22 -7.04 -3.64 -7.21
CA ALA A 22 -6.69 -4.48 -6.07
C ALA A 22 -6.24 -3.67 -4.85
N GLY A 23 -5.42 -2.63 -5.05
CA GLY A 23 -4.99 -1.75 -3.97
C GLY A 23 -6.17 -0.97 -3.38
N GLU A 24 -7.03 -0.44 -4.25
CA GLU A 24 -8.24 0.30 -3.84
C GLU A 24 -9.21 -0.59 -3.05
N LEU A 25 -9.40 -1.83 -3.49
CA LEU A 25 -10.22 -2.80 -2.78
C LEU A 25 -9.62 -3.12 -1.39
N ALA A 26 -8.31 -3.35 -1.30
CA ALA A 26 -7.65 -3.63 -0.04
C ALA A 26 -7.79 -2.46 0.95
N ALA A 27 -7.61 -1.22 0.49
CA ALA A 27 -7.79 -0.04 1.34
C ALA A 27 -9.24 0.09 1.84
N THR A 28 -10.22 -0.18 0.96
CA THR A 28 -11.64 -0.18 1.33
C THR A 28 -11.92 -1.21 2.42
N LEU A 29 -11.48 -2.45 2.26
CA LEU A 29 -11.68 -3.51 3.24
C LEU A 29 -11.05 -3.21 4.61
N LEU A 30 -9.87 -2.58 4.63
CA LEU A 30 -9.24 -2.18 5.89
C LEU A 30 -9.98 -1.02 6.58
N ARG A 31 -10.47 -0.04 5.80
CA ARG A 31 -11.28 1.07 6.34
C ARG A 31 -12.61 0.55 6.90
N ASP A 32 -13.26 -0.36 6.20
CA ASP A 32 -14.50 -1.01 6.66
C ASP A 32 -14.29 -1.83 7.94
N ALA A 33 -13.07 -2.36 8.14
CA ALA A 33 -12.66 -3.01 9.37
C ALA A 33 -12.25 -2.05 10.50
N GLY A 34 -12.34 -0.73 10.29
CA GLY A 34 -12.09 0.31 11.30
C GLY A 34 -10.62 0.73 11.45
N LEU A 35 -9.75 0.41 10.47
CA LEU A 35 -8.38 0.89 10.44
C LEU A 35 -8.27 2.27 9.77
N ASP A 36 -7.29 3.05 10.20
CA ASP A 36 -6.94 4.33 9.56
C ASP A 36 -6.00 4.06 8.38
N VAL A 37 -6.51 4.21 7.16
CA VAL A 37 -5.80 3.84 5.92
C VAL A 37 -5.92 4.95 4.88
N ALA A 38 -4.78 5.54 4.52
CA ALA A 38 -4.66 6.46 3.40
C ALA A 38 -4.80 5.74 2.05
N ASP A 39 -4.75 6.47 0.94
CA ASP A 39 -4.81 5.83 -0.39
C ASP A 39 -3.59 4.92 -0.65
N PRO A 40 -3.77 3.83 -1.42
CA PRO A 40 -2.69 2.87 -1.68
C PRO A 40 -1.46 3.53 -2.31
N ARG A 41 -0.28 3.19 -1.80
CA ARG A 41 1.00 3.61 -2.40
C ARG A 41 1.37 2.62 -3.49
N VAL A 42 1.40 3.06 -4.75
CA VAL A 42 1.87 2.24 -5.87
C VAL A 42 3.36 2.51 -6.11
N LEU A 43 4.15 1.46 -6.29
CA LEU A 43 5.58 1.55 -6.55
C LEU A 43 6.06 0.49 -7.57
N PRO A 44 7.24 0.70 -8.18
CA PRO A 44 7.84 -0.26 -9.10
C PRO A 44 8.16 -1.60 -8.42
N GLU A 45 8.13 -2.67 -9.19
CA GLU A 45 8.57 -3.97 -8.70
C GLU A 45 10.07 -3.95 -8.35
N GLY A 46 10.47 -4.85 -7.45
CA GLY A 46 11.87 -5.05 -7.11
C GLY A 46 12.21 -4.82 -5.64
N ARG A 47 13.29 -5.47 -5.22
CA ARG A 47 13.68 -5.55 -3.80
C ARG A 47 13.90 -4.18 -3.17
N GLN A 48 14.57 -3.27 -3.86
CA GLN A 48 14.94 -1.97 -3.30
C GLN A 48 13.69 -1.14 -2.99
N ALA A 49 12.84 -0.90 -3.99
CA ALA A 49 11.63 -0.10 -3.84
C ALA A 49 10.69 -0.66 -2.76
N VAL A 50 10.49 -1.98 -2.73
CA VAL A 50 9.68 -2.64 -1.68
C VAL A 50 10.33 -2.50 -0.30
N SER A 51 11.64 -2.68 -0.18
CA SER A 51 12.33 -2.60 1.11
C SER A 51 12.28 -1.20 1.71
N GLU A 52 12.47 -0.18 0.87
CA GLU A 52 12.36 1.23 1.27
C GLU A 52 10.93 1.55 1.72
N ALA A 53 9.91 1.15 0.95
CA ALA A 53 8.52 1.41 1.30
C ALA A 53 8.08 0.72 2.60
N LEU A 54 8.53 -0.52 2.84
CA LEU A 54 8.30 -1.22 4.10
C LEU A 54 9.00 -0.55 5.28
N ALA A 55 10.23 -0.05 5.09
CA ALA A 55 10.96 0.68 6.12
C ALA A 55 10.27 2.00 6.47
N ASP A 56 9.85 2.77 5.46
CA ASP A 56 9.08 4.00 5.62
C ASP A 56 7.76 3.76 6.35
N ALA A 57 6.99 2.75 5.93
CA ALA A 57 5.72 2.41 6.53
C ALA A 57 5.87 2.08 8.03
N ARG A 58 6.91 1.31 8.37
CA ARG A 58 7.25 1.00 9.77
C ARG A 58 7.68 2.24 10.55
N SER A 59 8.52 3.10 9.95
CA SER A 59 8.97 4.35 10.58
C SER A 59 7.81 5.31 10.86
N ALA A 60 6.84 5.36 9.96
CA ALA A 60 5.60 6.13 10.10
C ALA A 60 4.59 5.51 11.10
N GLY A 61 4.91 4.37 11.73
CA GLY A 61 4.10 3.78 12.78
C GLY A 61 2.93 2.92 12.31
N HIS A 62 2.87 2.54 11.03
CA HIS A 62 1.84 1.62 10.54
C HIS A 62 2.01 0.26 11.23
N ARG A 63 0.91 -0.27 11.77
CA ARG A 63 0.86 -1.53 12.52
C ARG A 63 0.41 -2.70 11.67
N VAL A 64 -0.23 -2.41 10.53
CA VAL A 64 -0.64 -3.35 9.51
C VAL A 64 -0.15 -2.80 8.17
N ILE A 65 0.54 -3.65 7.40
CA ILE A 65 1.04 -3.33 6.06
C ILE A 65 0.56 -4.44 5.15
N VAL A 66 -0.17 -4.08 4.10
CA VAL A 66 -0.70 -4.99 3.07
C VAL A 66 0.01 -4.73 1.76
#